data_AF-A0A9R1HHQ5-F1
#
_entry.id   AF-A0A9R1HHQ5-F1
#
_cell.length_a   1.000
_cell.length_b   1.000
_cell.length_c   1.000
_cell.angle_alpha   90.00
_cell.angle_beta   90.00
_cell.angle_gamma   90.00
#
_symmetry.space_group_name_H-M   'P 1'
#
loop_
_entity.id
_entity.type
_entity.pdbx_description
1 polymer ?
#
loop_
_entity_poly.entity_id
_entity_poly.type
_entity_poly.pdbx_seq_one_letter_code
_entity_poly.pdbx_strand_id
1 'polypeptide(L)'
;MYELRQVPFSVEDPDYQGLELETMSPCEKHGKASERLVAFEGTDTGRRFLACAEPEGQNCGFVEWVDHQWPPTMQNALLKLWAMVEDSKSARVNDNLESSFTIHHLTEEKNKLEANYDKLVQDVHELMSFQEDRVVDFRYLQDNLTYQQQCRSNCWLI
;
A
#
# COMPACT_ATOMS: atom_id res chain seq x y z
N MET A 1 24.30 26.77 -18.21
CA MET A 1 23.05 26.25 -17.63
C MET A 1 23.02 26.76 -16.20
N TYR A 2 22.07 27.63 -15.85
CA TYR A 2 21.92 28.06 -14.45
C TYR A 2 21.26 26.91 -13.71
N GLU A 3 22.00 26.24 -12.81
CA GLU A 3 21.41 25.33 -11.84
C GLU A 3 20.37 26.10 -11.02
N LEU A 4 19.11 25.69 -11.10
CA LEU A 4 18.10 26.07 -10.13
C LEU A 4 18.60 25.51 -8.79
N ARG A 5 19.18 26.37 -7.95
CA ARG A 5 19.56 26.00 -6.58
C ARG A 5 18.28 25.62 -5.84
N GLN A 6 18.05 24.32 -5.68
CA GLN A 6 16.98 23.82 -4.82
C GLN A 6 17.38 24.13 -3.37
N VAL A 7 16.41 24.63 -2.61
CA VAL A 7 16.59 24.81 -1.17
C VAL A 7 16.73 23.41 -0.55
N PRO A 8 17.74 23.15 0.30
CA PRO A 8 17.92 21.85 0.92
C PRO A 8 16.67 21.40 1.67
N PHE A 9 16.43 20.09 1.70
CA PHE A 9 15.40 19.52 2.57
C PHE A 9 15.72 19.88 4.02
N SER A 10 14.71 20.32 4.76
CA SER A 10 14.87 20.85 6.11
C SER A 10 13.86 20.27 7.08
N VAL A 11 14.18 20.41 8.36
CA VAL A 11 13.32 20.02 9.49
C VAL A 11 13.11 21.20 10.41
N GLU A 12 11.97 21.22 11.08
CA GLU A 12 11.68 22.21 12.12
C GLU A 12 12.55 21.95 13.35
N ASP A 13 13.18 23.00 13.86
CA ASP A 13 13.90 23.01 15.12
C ASP A 13 13.27 24.06 16.03
N PRO A 14 12.68 23.67 17.18
CA PRO A 14 12.06 24.61 18.09
C PRO A 14 12.98 25.73 18.58
N ASP A 15 14.28 25.44 18.70
CA ASP A 15 15.31 26.36 19.17
C ASP A 15 15.89 27.21 18.02
N TYR A 16 15.57 26.86 16.76
CA TYR A 16 16.06 27.56 15.58
C TYR A 16 15.01 27.60 14.44
N GLN A 17 14.05 28.52 14.58
CA GLN A 17 12.94 28.71 13.64
C GLN A 17 12.56 30.19 13.49
N GLY A 18 11.68 30.47 12.52
CA GLY A 18 11.12 31.79 12.26
C GLY A 18 12.01 32.68 11.37
N LEU A 19 11.66 33.96 11.29
CA LEU A 19 12.35 34.90 10.40
C LEU A 19 13.62 35.49 11.06
N GLU A 20 14.68 35.59 10.27
CA GLU A 20 15.92 36.29 10.59
C GLU A 20 15.72 37.80 10.41
N LEU A 21 15.46 38.49 11.51
CA LEU A 21 15.19 39.93 11.54
C LEU A 21 16.38 40.77 12.00
N GLU A 22 17.39 40.16 12.62
CA GLU A 22 18.51 40.88 13.25
C GLU A 22 19.68 41.07 12.28
N THR A 23 20.00 40.06 11.47
CA THR A 23 21.27 40.00 10.73
C THR A 23 21.24 40.68 9.34
N MET A 24 20.13 41.31 8.92
CA MET A 24 19.99 41.96 7.59
C MET A 24 20.40 41.04 6.42
N SER A 25 19.98 39.78 6.46
CA SER A 25 20.17 38.77 5.40
C SER A 25 18.86 38.44 4.67
N PRO A 26 18.23 39.39 3.95
CA PRO A 26 16.97 39.14 3.24
C PRO A 26 17.15 38.31 1.96
N CYS A 27 16.11 37.61 1.48
CA CYS A 27 16.12 37.09 0.09
C CYS A 27 16.13 38.29 -0.85
N GLU A 28 17.24 38.47 -1.58
CA GLU A 28 17.46 39.61 -2.48
C GLU A 28 16.36 39.75 -3.54
N LYS A 29 15.81 38.64 -4.02
CA LYS A 29 14.77 38.64 -5.06
C LYS A 29 13.44 39.20 -4.56
N HIS A 30 13.09 38.97 -3.30
CA HIS A 30 11.77 39.32 -2.75
C HIS A 30 11.83 40.47 -1.73
N GLY A 31 13.02 40.85 -1.28
CA GLY A 31 13.21 41.91 -0.29
C GLY A 31 12.60 41.58 1.08
N LYS A 32 12.34 40.30 1.36
CA LYS A 32 11.76 39.81 2.61
C LYS A 32 12.84 39.20 3.51
N ALA A 33 12.60 39.23 4.82
CA ALA A 33 13.43 38.52 5.79
C ALA A 33 13.51 37.03 5.43
N SER A 34 14.69 36.45 5.66
CA SER A 34 14.92 35.03 5.40
C SER A 34 14.40 34.18 6.56
N GLU A 35 14.02 32.95 6.28
CA GLU A 35 13.57 31.97 7.25
C GLU A 35 14.75 31.15 7.77
N ARG A 36 14.76 30.85 9.07
CA ARG A 36 15.74 29.99 9.74
C ARG A 36 15.30 28.53 9.62
N LEU A 37 16.19 27.72 9.05
CA LEU A 37 15.95 26.29 8.82
C LEU A 37 17.17 25.46 9.22
N VAL A 38 16.92 24.19 9.53
CA VAL A 38 17.97 23.18 9.77
C VAL A 38 17.94 22.16 8.65
N ALA A 39 19.07 21.96 7.99
CA ALA A 39 19.17 20.99 6.91
C ALA A 39 19.03 19.57 7.43
N PHE A 40 18.32 18.74 6.68
CA PHE A 40 18.19 17.31 6.92
C PHE A 40 18.45 16.55 5.62
N GLU A 41 19.59 16.85 5.02
CA GLU A 41 19.97 16.31 3.73
C GLU A 41 21.47 16.01 3.70
N GLY A 42 21.81 14.79 3.31
CA GLY A 42 23.18 14.35 3.08
C GLY A 42 24.17 14.77 4.17
N THR A 43 25.33 15.29 3.74
CA THR A 43 26.41 15.73 4.64
C THR A 43 26.13 17.05 5.33
N ASP A 44 25.05 17.74 4.98
CA ASP A 44 24.67 19.02 5.60
C ASP A 44 23.67 18.85 6.74
N THR A 45 23.25 17.61 7.02
CA THR A 45 22.34 17.29 8.11
C THR A 45 22.76 17.93 9.43
N GLY A 46 21.82 18.64 10.05
CA GLY A 46 21.99 19.37 11.30
C GLY A 46 22.59 20.77 11.16
N ARG A 47 23.00 21.22 9.97
CA ARG A 47 23.53 22.58 9.77
C ARG A 47 22.39 23.58 9.63
N ARG A 48 22.55 24.74 10.27
CA ARG A 48 21.61 25.86 10.17
C ARG A 48 21.87 26.69 8.94
N PHE A 49 20.78 27.08 8.28
CA PHE A 49 20.82 27.97 7.13
C PHE A 49 19.63 28.94 7.14
N LEU A 50 19.75 29.96 6.30
CA LEU A 50 18.74 30.94 6.00
C LEU A 50 18.22 30.70 4.59
N ALA A 51 16.91 30.74 4.42
CA ALA A 51 16.27 30.52 3.13
C ALA A 51 15.21 31.57 2.83
N CYS A 52 14.78 31.60 1.57
CA CYS A 52 13.62 32.39 1.19
C CYS A 52 12.36 31.90 1.90
N ALA A 53 11.64 32.80 2.57
CA ALA A 53 10.38 32.49 3.28
C ALA A 53 9.15 32.40 2.36
N GLU A 54 9.32 32.55 1.04
CA GLU A 54 8.21 32.33 0.10
C GLU A 54 7.86 30.84 -0.01
N PRO A 55 6.57 30.51 -0.17
CA PRO A 55 6.11 29.13 -0.26
C PRO A 55 6.70 28.39 -1.47
N GLU A 56 6.58 27.06 -1.42
CA GLU A 56 7.00 26.18 -2.51
C GLU A 56 6.39 26.62 -3.87
N GLY A 57 7.21 26.64 -4.92
CA GLY A 57 6.85 27.16 -6.24
C GLY A 57 7.02 28.68 -6.43
N GLN A 58 7.09 29.47 -5.34
CA GLN A 58 7.42 30.91 -5.37
C GLN A 58 8.80 31.19 -4.77
N ASN A 59 9.38 30.22 -4.06
CA ASN A 59 10.70 30.30 -3.46
C ASN A 59 11.79 30.72 -4.47
N CYS A 60 12.64 31.67 -4.06
CA CYS A 60 13.71 32.21 -4.92
C CYS A 60 14.93 31.27 -5.06
N GLY A 61 15.02 30.19 -4.27
CA GLY A 61 16.20 29.33 -4.17
C GLY A 61 17.35 29.96 -3.36
N PHE A 62 17.08 31.06 -2.63
CA PHE A 62 18.07 31.67 -1.75
C PHE A 62 18.40 30.74 -0.59
N VAL A 63 19.70 30.56 -0.36
CA VAL A 63 20.28 29.75 0.72
C VAL A 63 21.56 30.43 1.19
N GLU A 64 21.66 30.68 2.49
CA GLU A 64 22.86 31.17 3.15
C GLU A 64 23.15 30.34 4.40
N TRP A 65 24.35 29.77 4.50
CA TRP A 65 24.71 28.90 5.61
C TRP A 65 25.17 29.70 6.82
N VAL A 66 24.58 29.43 7.98
CA VAL A 66 24.98 30.03 9.26
C VAL A 66 26.11 29.23 9.89
N ASP A 67 26.00 27.90 9.88
CA ASP A 67 27.03 27.03 10.41
C ASP A 67 28.10 26.72 9.37
N HIS A 68 29.34 26.60 9.84
CA HIS A 68 30.44 26.13 9.02
C HIS A 68 30.18 24.69 8.54
N GLN A 69 30.89 24.29 7.49
CA GLN A 69 30.90 22.89 7.09
C GLN A 69 31.39 22.02 8.24
N TRP A 70 30.78 20.85 8.38
CA TRP A 70 31.25 19.86 9.32
C TRP A 70 32.70 19.45 9.04
N PRO A 71 33.48 19.06 10.05
CA PRO A 71 34.79 18.47 9.81
C PRO A 71 34.67 17.18 8.98
N PRO A 72 35.70 16.78 8.22
CA PRO A 72 35.64 15.61 7.34
C PRO A 72 35.19 14.31 8.04
N THR A 73 35.55 14.14 9.30
CA THR A 73 35.13 12.99 10.12
C THR A 73 33.62 12.90 10.27
N MET A 74 32.96 14.03 10.51
CA MET A 74 31.51 14.11 10.65
C MET A 74 30.80 14.02 9.30
N GLN A 75 31.32 14.65 8.25
CA GLN A 75 30.79 14.50 6.89
C GLN A 75 30.79 13.03 6.46
N ASN A 76 31.88 12.31 6.70
CA ASN A 76 31.99 10.87 6.39
C ASN A 76 31.01 10.01 7.20
N ALA A 77 30.75 10.37 8.47
CA ALA A 77 29.76 9.67 9.29
C ALA A 77 28.34 9.90 8.75
N LEU A 78 27.98 11.15 8.45
CA LEU A 78 26.69 11.50 7.86
C LEU A 78 26.47 10.81 6.51
N LEU A 79 27.48 10.81 5.64
CA LEU A 79 27.41 10.14 4.33
C LEU A 79 27.10 8.64 4.48
N LYS A 80 27.77 7.96 5.43
CA LYS A 80 27.50 6.54 5.71
C LYS A 80 26.09 6.32 6.26
N LEU A 81 25.63 7.18 7.18
CA LEU A 81 24.28 7.07 7.74
C LEU A 81 23.21 7.24 6.66
N TRP A 82 23.37 8.20 5.75
CA TRP A 82 22.44 8.40 4.63
C TRP A 82 22.45 7.22 3.66
N ALA A 83 23.62 6.69 3.31
CA ALA A 83 23.70 5.47 2.49
C ALA A 83 22.95 4.30 3.14
N MET A 84 23.12 4.09 4.45
CA MET A 84 22.38 3.04 5.18
C MET A 84 20.86 3.26 5.17
N VAL A 85 20.40 4.51 5.28
CA VAL A 85 18.96 4.85 5.22
C VAL A 85 18.41 4.59 3.82
N GLU A 86 19.13 4.97 2.78
CA GLU A 86 18.75 4.72 1.38
C GLU A 86 18.69 3.22 1.06
N ASP A 87 19.71 2.48 1.45
CA ASP A 87 19.76 1.02 1.31
C ASP A 87 18.59 0.35 2.04
N SER A 88 18.32 0.78 3.28
CA SER A 88 17.19 0.26 4.06
C SER A 88 15.84 0.56 3.42
N LYS A 89 15.64 1.79 2.90
CA LYS A 89 14.42 2.16 2.18
C LYS A 89 14.25 1.31 0.92
N SER A 90 15.31 1.14 0.15
CA SER A 90 15.32 0.33 -1.08
C SER A 90 14.97 -1.13 -0.81
N ALA A 91 15.60 -1.75 0.20
CA ALA A 91 15.31 -3.12 0.62
C ALA A 91 13.84 -3.30 1.00
N ARG A 92 13.29 -2.39 1.81
CA ARG A 92 11.87 -2.44 2.21
C ARG A 92 10.91 -2.29 1.04
N VAL A 93 11.22 -1.44 0.06
CA VAL A 93 10.40 -1.30 -1.15
C VAL A 93 10.41 -2.59 -1.96
N ASN A 94 11.57 -3.23 -2.08
CA ASN A 94 11.71 -4.52 -2.78
C ASN A 94 10.89 -5.63 -2.07
N ASP A 95 11.01 -5.75 -0.75
CA ASP A 95 10.27 -6.75 0.03
C ASP A 95 8.75 -6.53 -0.05
N ASN A 96 8.30 -5.27 -0.02
CA ASN A 96 6.90 -4.91 -0.20
C ASN A 96 6.39 -5.27 -1.60
N LEU A 97 7.21 -5.07 -2.63
CA LEU A 97 6.87 -5.43 -4.01
C LEU A 97 6.76 -6.95 -4.17
N GLU A 98 7.71 -7.71 -3.63
CA GLU A 98 7.67 -9.17 -3.63
C GLU A 98 6.42 -9.68 -2.90
N SER A 99 6.15 -9.14 -1.71
CA SER A 99 4.95 -9.47 -0.94
C SER A 99 3.66 -9.18 -1.73
N SER A 100 3.62 -8.07 -2.48
CA SER A 100 2.49 -7.74 -3.35
C SER A 100 2.30 -8.77 -4.46
N PHE A 101 3.38 -9.23 -5.10
CA PHE A 101 3.29 -10.28 -6.12
C PHE A 101 2.79 -11.59 -5.53
N THR A 102 3.28 -12.00 -4.36
CA THR A 102 2.82 -13.20 -3.67
C THR A 102 1.34 -13.12 -3.29
N ILE A 103 0.89 -11.99 -2.74
CA ILE A 103 -0.52 -11.79 -2.39
C ILE A 103 -1.41 -11.89 -3.63
N HIS A 104 -1.02 -11.27 -4.74
CA HIS A 104 -1.77 -11.35 -5.98
C HIS A 104 -1.90 -12.80 -6.48
N HIS A 105 -0.79 -13.53 -6.52
CA HIS A 105 -0.78 -14.95 -6.91
C HIS A 105 -1.71 -15.80 -6.02
N LEU A 106 -1.59 -15.68 -4.70
CA LEU A 106 -2.43 -16.41 -3.76
C LEU A 106 -3.90 -16.03 -3.88
N THR A 107 -4.21 -14.77 -4.20
CA THR A 107 -5.58 -14.31 -4.43
C THR A 107 -6.17 -14.97 -5.68
N GLU A 108 -5.40 -15.08 -6.75
CA GLU A 108 -5.84 -15.80 -7.96
C GLU A 108 -6.09 -17.28 -7.70
N GLU A 109 -5.18 -17.95 -6.97
CA GLU A 109 -5.37 -19.37 -6.61
C GLU A 109 -6.60 -19.57 -5.71
N LYS A 110 -6.81 -18.69 -4.73
CA LYS A 110 -8.01 -18.69 -3.88
C LYS A 110 -9.28 -18.59 -4.73
N ASN A 111 -9.32 -17.64 -5.66
CA ASN A 111 -10.50 -17.43 -6.51
C ASN A 111 -10.78 -18.64 -7.43
N LYS A 112 -9.73 -19.30 -7.95
CA LYS A 112 -9.87 -20.54 -8.72
C LYS A 112 -10.43 -21.66 -7.85
N LEU A 113 -9.94 -21.80 -6.62
CA LEU A 113 -10.42 -22.81 -5.68
C LEU A 113 -11.88 -22.57 -5.28
N GLU A 114 -12.25 -21.32 -5.05
CA GLU A 114 -13.61 -20.90 -4.71
C GLU A 114 -14.59 -21.25 -5.85
N ALA A 115 -14.25 -20.93 -7.10
CA ALA A 115 -15.05 -21.33 -8.26
C ALA A 115 -15.20 -22.86 -8.40
N ASN A 116 -14.14 -23.62 -8.11
CA ASN A 116 -14.20 -25.09 -8.13
C ASN A 116 -15.09 -25.64 -7.01
N TYR A 117 -15.04 -25.02 -5.83
CA TYR A 117 -15.89 -25.41 -4.70
C TYR A 117 -17.37 -25.13 -5.00
N ASP A 118 -17.70 -23.94 -5.52
CA ASP A 118 -19.06 -23.58 -5.88
C ASP A 118 -19.64 -24.54 -6.93
N LYS A 119 -18.83 -24.91 -7.93
CA LYS A 119 -19.21 -25.92 -8.92
C LYS A 119 -19.47 -27.28 -8.27
N LEU A 120 -18.61 -27.74 -7.37
CA LEU A 120 -18.79 -29.02 -6.68
C LEU A 120 -20.09 -29.02 -5.86
N VAL A 121 -20.40 -27.92 -5.17
CA VAL A 121 -21.65 -27.77 -4.42
C VAL A 121 -22.86 -27.89 -5.36
N GLN A 122 -22.80 -27.24 -6.53
CA GLN A 122 -23.85 -27.32 -7.54
C GLN A 122 -24.03 -28.76 -8.06
N ASP A 123 -22.94 -29.43 -8.45
CA ASP A 123 -22.97 -30.80 -8.96
C ASP A 123 -23.56 -31.79 -7.91
N VAL A 124 -23.24 -31.59 -6.63
CA VAL A 124 -23.80 -32.40 -5.53
C VAL A 124 -25.30 -32.14 -5.33
N HIS A 125 -25.72 -30.88 -5.39
CA HIS A 125 -27.14 -30.52 -5.29
C HIS A 125 -27.96 -31.14 -6.43
N GLU A 126 -27.45 -31.10 -7.65
CA GLU A 126 -28.07 -31.76 -8.81
C GLU A 126 -28.17 -33.27 -8.61
N LEU A 127 -27.08 -33.93 -8.19
CA LEU A 127 -27.09 -35.37 -7.94
C LEU A 127 -28.14 -35.77 -6.88
N MET A 128 -28.29 -34.97 -5.83
CA MET A 128 -29.27 -35.21 -4.77
C MET A 128 -30.70 -35.08 -5.29
N SER A 129 -30.98 -34.07 -6.12
CA SER A 129 -32.30 -33.92 -6.75
C SER A 129 -32.67 -35.11 -7.65
N PHE A 130 -31.72 -35.60 -8.46
CA PHE A 130 -31.92 -36.80 -9.28
C PHE A 130 -32.18 -38.06 -8.44
N GLN A 131 -31.56 -38.15 -7.26
CA GLN A 131 -31.82 -39.28 -6.35
C GLN A 131 -33.23 -39.20 -5.74
N GLU A 132 -33.68 -38.01 -5.34
CA GLU A 132 -35.04 -37.79 -4.82
C GLU A 132 -36.10 -38.14 -5.85
N ASP A 133 -35.98 -37.66 -7.10
CA ASP A 133 -36.90 -37.96 -8.19
C ASP A 133 -37.00 -39.48 -8.44
N ARG A 134 -35.85 -40.17 -8.48
CA ARG A 134 -35.82 -41.63 -8.66
C ARG A 134 -36.49 -42.38 -7.50
N VAL A 135 -36.38 -41.89 -6.27
CA VAL A 135 -37.04 -42.49 -5.10
C VAL A 135 -38.55 -42.31 -5.19
N VAL A 136 -39.02 -41.13 -5.63
CA VAL A 136 -40.45 -40.84 -5.82
C VAL A 136 -41.04 -41.72 -6.92
N ASP A 137 -40.39 -41.80 -8.09
CA ASP A 137 -40.82 -42.63 -9.21
C ASP A 137 -40.92 -44.11 -8.82
N PHE A 138 -39.92 -44.63 -8.11
CA PHE A 138 -39.92 -46.01 -7.64
C PHE A 138 -41.11 -46.29 -6.70
N ARG A 139 -41.40 -45.35 -5.78
CA ARG A 139 -42.50 -45.46 -4.83
C ARG A 139 -43.86 -45.45 -5.56
N TYR A 140 -44.03 -44.57 -6.56
CA TYR A 140 -45.25 -44.52 -7.39
C TYR A 140 -45.47 -45.80 -8.21
N LEU A 141 -44.42 -46.37 -8.78
CA LEU A 141 -44.51 -47.64 -9.51
C LEU A 141 -44.90 -48.80 -8.58
N GLN A 142 -44.31 -48.84 -7.38
CA GLN A 142 -44.64 -49.83 -6.36
C GLN A 142 -46.11 -49.72 -5.93
N ASP A 143 -46.61 -48.51 -5.66
CA ASP A 143 -48.00 -48.27 -5.26
C ASP A 143 -48.98 -48.74 -6.36
N ASN A 144 -48.70 -48.44 -7.63
CA ASN A 144 -49.52 -48.88 -8.76
C ASN A 144 -49.57 -50.40 -8.91
N LEU A 145 -48.43 -51.08 -8.77
CA LEU A 145 -48.35 -52.55 -8.80
C LEU A 145 -49.20 -53.16 -7.68
N THR A 146 -49.08 -52.60 -6.48
CA THR A 146 -49.80 -53.05 -5.29
C THR A 146 -51.32 -52.86 -5.48
N TYR A 147 -51.73 -51.70 -6.00
CA TYR A 147 -53.13 -51.40 -6.31
C TYR A 147 -53.70 -52.35 -7.37
N GLN A 148 -52.97 -52.62 -8.45
CA GLN A 148 -53.41 -53.57 -9.48
C GLN A 148 -53.56 -55.00 -8.96
N GLN A 149 -52.65 -55.45 -8.09
CA GLN A 149 -52.75 -56.74 -7.44
C GLN A 149 -54.00 -56.83 -6.56
N GLN A 150 -54.28 -55.79 -5.79
CA GLN A 150 -55.47 -55.72 -4.93
C GLN A 150 -56.77 -55.76 -5.75
N CYS A 151 -56.87 -54.99 -6.83
CA CYS A 151 -58.03 -55.00 -7.72
C CYS A 151 -58.25 -56.37 -8.36
N ARG A 152 -57.16 -57.04 -8.79
CA ARG A 152 -57.22 -58.41 -9.31
C ARG A 152 -57.73 -59.38 -8.25
N SER A 153 -57.19 -59.35 -7.03
CA SER A 153 -57.65 -60.22 -5.93
C SER A 153 -59.11 -59.99 -5.57
N ASN A 154 -59.59 -58.74 -5.58
CA ASN A 154 -60.98 -58.41 -5.27
C ASN A 154 -61.96 -58.84 -6.37
N CYS A 155 -61.55 -58.84 -7.65
CA CYS A 155 -62.37 -59.37 -8.74
C CYS A 155 -62.56 -60.90 -8.70
N TRP A 156 -61.70 -61.64 -7.99
CA TRP A 156 -61.88 -63.09 -7.78
C TRP A 156 -62.82 -63.42 -6.62
N LEU A 157 -63.29 -62.42 -5.86
CA LEU A 157 -64.13 -62.58 -4.67
C LEU A 157 -65.61 -62.20 -4.89
N ILE A 158 -66.01 -61.89 -6.12
CA ILE A 158 -67.40 -61.66 -6.56
C ILE A 158 -67.80 -62.79 -7.50
#